data_AF-A0A957NQY7-F1
#
_entry.id   AF-A0A957NQY7-F1
#
_cell.length_a   1.000
_cell.length_b   1.000
_cell.length_c   1.000
_cell.angle_alpha   90.00
_cell.angle_beta   90.00
_cell.angle_gamma   90.00
#
_symmetry.space_group_name_H-M   'P 1'
#
loop_
_entity.id
_entity.type
_entity.pdbx_description
1 polymer ?
#
loop_
_entity_poly.entity_id
_entity_poly.type
_entity_poly.pdbx_seq_one_letter_code
_entity_poly.pdbx_strand_id
1 'polypeptide(L)'
;ATDWDGCGSVIEPWFGMQRYHKKWSNPIGTPGTEYVDNTNNAGRWVNDEYSALIDEMGALPLGDPQVVDLMKQAVTIWADELPDIPLVQTPVFILFNTTYWTNWPTKENNYIQPPSHWEHFLRQLVELKPAQ
;
A
#
# COMPACT_ATOMS: atom_id res chain seq x y z
N ALA A 1 -6.25 16.11 3.64
CA ALA A 1 -6.26 14.89 2.82
C ALA A 1 -6.05 13.74 3.78
N THR A 2 -6.87 12.69 3.69
CA THR A 2 -6.53 11.41 4.33
C THR A 2 -5.42 10.85 3.47
N ASP A 3 -4.21 10.93 3.97
CA ASP A 3 -3.05 10.49 3.21
C ASP A 3 -2.94 8.97 3.35
N TRP A 4 -3.09 8.26 2.23
CA TRP A 4 -2.90 6.81 2.15
C TRP A 4 -1.44 6.45 1.78
N ASP A 5 -0.50 7.40 1.94
CA ASP A 5 0.92 7.28 1.61
C ASP A 5 1.56 5.96 2.15
N GLY A 6 1.06 5.44 3.28
CA GLY A 6 1.54 4.19 3.90
C GLY A 6 0.81 2.89 3.52
N CYS A 7 -0.19 2.89 2.64
CA CYS A 7 -0.91 1.67 2.21
C CYS A 7 -0.06 0.82 1.26
N GLY A 8 1.04 0.27 1.77
CA GLY A 8 2.04 -0.50 1.03
C GLY A 8 1.61 -1.92 0.64
N SER A 9 2.44 -2.53 -0.18
CA SER A 9 2.31 -3.94 -0.56
C SER A 9 2.68 -4.85 0.61
N VAL A 10 1.96 -5.97 0.74
CA VAL A 10 2.27 -7.05 1.70
C VAL A 10 3.02 -8.21 1.05
N ILE A 11 3.27 -8.12 -0.26
CA ILE A 11 3.91 -9.16 -1.06
C ILE A 11 5.38 -8.83 -1.31
N GLU A 12 5.68 -7.57 -1.60
CA GLU A 12 7.03 -7.06 -1.84
C GLU A 12 7.17 -5.61 -1.34
N PRO A 13 8.39 -5.14 -1.03
CA PRO A 13 8.57 -3.82 -0.42
C PRO A 13 8.53 -2.65 -1.41
N TRP A 14 8.89 -2.88 -2.68
CA TRP A 14 9.09 -1.83 -3.68
C TRP A 14 7.82 -1.00 -3.92
N PHE A 15 6.65 -1.63 -4.06
CA PHE A 15 5.42 -0.89 -4.37
C PHE A 15 5.07 0.14 -3.29
N GLY A 16 5.26 -0.21 -2.01
CA GLY A 16 5.06 0.73 -0.92
C GLY A 16 6.10 1.85 -0.93
N MET A 17 7.38 1.49 -1.05
CA MET A 17 8.49 2.43 -0.99
C MET A 17 8.55 3.39 -2.18
N GLN A 18 8.12 2.95 -3.37
CA GLN A 18 8.04 3.76 -4.59
C GLN A 18 7.10 4.96 -4.45
N ARG A 19 6.16 4.95 -3.49
CA ARG A 19 5.30 6.10 -3.22
C ARG A 19 6.08 7.34 -2.80
N TYR A 20 7.18 7.19 -2.08
CA TYR A 20 8.03 8.29 -1.62
C TYR A 20 9.10 8.72 -2.65
N HIS A 21 9.07 8.18 -3.86
CA HIS A 21 10.06 8.51 -4.89
C HIS A 21 9.97 9.99 -5.33
N LYS A 22 11.12 10.63 -5.56
CA LYS A 22 11.19 12.07 -5.91
C LYS A 22 10.39 12.45 -7.17
N LYS A 23 10.16 11.50 -8.09
CA LYS A 23 9.37 11.69 -9.31
C LYS A 23 7.93 12.17 -9.06
N TRP A 24 7.43 11.95 -7.84
CA TRP A 24 6.09 12.39 -7.42
C TRP A 24 6.07 13.81 -6.84
N SER A 25 7.24 14.43 -6.65
CA SER A 25 7.36 15.82 -6.18
C SER A 25 7.29 16.80 -7.36
N ASN A 26 6.19 17.55 -7.42
CA ASN A 26 6.01 18.62 -8.40
C ASN A 26 6.66 19.94 -7.93
N PRO A 27 7.04 20.85 -8.86
CA PRO A 27 7.58 22.16 -8.52
C PRO A 27 6.69 22.97 -7.56
N ILE A 28 7.32 23.82 -6.76
CA ILE A 28 6.62 24.75 -5.87
C ILE A 28 5.69 25.64 -6.70
N GLY A 29 4.46 25.84 -6.20
CA GLY A 29 3.43 26.62 -6.89
C GLY A 29 2.61 25.83 -7.91
N THR A 30 2.90 24.54 -8.10
CA THR A 30 2.03 23.63 -8.87
C THR A 30 1.33 22.64 -7.93
N PRO A 31 0.09 22.22 -8.25
CA PRO A 31 -0.58 21.13 -7.56
C PRO A 31 0.31 19.89 -7.53
N GLY A 32 0.46 19.24 -6.38
CA GLY A 32 1.14 17.96 -6.27
C GLY A 32 0.16 16.83 -6.55
N THR A 33 0.43 15.66 -5.97
CA THR A 33 -0.46 14.50 -6.09
C THR A 33 -1.62 14.54 -5.10
N GLU A 34 -1.68 15.53 -4.20
CA GLU A 34 -2.60 15.62 -3.05
C GLU A 34 -4.11 15.60 -3.38
N TYR A 35 -4.48 15.83 -4.63
CA TYR A 35 -5.87 15.85 -5.10
C TYR A 35 -6.38 14.48 -5.62
N VAL A 36 -5.53 13.45 -5.60
CA VAL A 36 -5.87 12.10 -6.07
C VAL A 36 -6.23 11.24 -4.85
N ASP A 37 -7.27 10.40 -4.94
CA ASP A 37 -7.69 9.50 -3.83
C ASP A 37 -6.60 8.52 -3.35
N ASN A 38 -5.49 8.38 -4.09
CA ASN A 38 -4.29 7.62 -3.77
C ASN A 38 -3.06 8.48 -4.11
N THR A 39 -2.78 9.43 -3.22
CA THR A 39 -1.64 10.35 -3.32
C THR A 39 -0.34 9.57 -3.24
N ASN A 40 0.68 10.05 -3.95
CA ASN A 40 2.06 9.57 -3.77
C ASN A 40 2.89 10.75 -3.29
N ASN A 41 3.55 10.60 -2.13
CA ASN A 41 4.48 11.60 -1.61
C ASN A 41 3.81 12.95 -1.39
N ALA A 42 2.68 12.97 -0.68
CA ALA A 42 1.94 14.20 -0.41
C ALA A 42 2.79 15.20 0.39
N GLY A 43 3.74 14.69 1.20
CA GLY A 43 4.74 15.47 1.92
C GLY A 43 5.79 16.16 1.04
N ARG A 44 5.84 15.87 -0.27
CA ARG A 44 6.84 16.40 -1.24
C ARG A 44 8.28 16.17 -0.79
N TRP A 45 8.51 15.07 -0.09
CA TRP A 45 9.85 14.69 0.34
C TRP A 45 10.70 14.30 -0.87
N VAL A 46 11.96 14.70 -0.86
CA VAL A 46 12.89 14.43 -1.96
C VAL A 46 14.22 13.98 -1.38
N ASN A 47 14.59 12.75 -1.72
CA ASN A 47 15.91 12.21 -1.44
C ASN A 47 16.40 11.44 -2.68
N ASP A 48 17.57 11.83 -3.20
CA ASP A 48 18.12 11.29 -4.44
C ASP A 48 18.66 9.87 -4.28
N GLU A 49 19.27 9.56 -3.13
CA GLU A 49 19.82 8.25 -2.82
C GLU A 49 18.71 7.22 -2.61
N TYR A 50 17.70 7.57 -1.82
CA TYR A 50 16.49 6.77 -1.65
C TYR A 50 15.86 6.45 -3.02
N SER A 51 15.68 7.48 -3.85
CA SER A 51 15.07 7.32 -5.17
C SER A 51 15.87 6.36 -6.06
N ALA A 52 17.21 6.45 -6.06
CA ALA A 52 18.07 5.54 -6.80
C ALA A 52 17.97 4.08 -6.32
N LEU A 53 17.90 3.86 -5.01
CA LEU A 53 17.70 2.51 -4.43
C LEU A 53 16.37 1.90 -4.85
N ILE A 54 15.31 2.71 -4.92
CA ILE A 54 14.00 2.26 -5.39
C ILE A 54 14.01 1.94 -6.89
N ASP A 55 14.71 2.72 -7.70
CA ASP A 55 14.87 2.44 -9.14
C ASP A 55 15.64 1.12 -9.37
N GLU A 56 16.71 0.86 -8.62
CA GLU A 56 17.45 -0.41 -8.67
C GLU A 56 16.57 -1.59 -8.26
N MET A 57 15.85 -1.46 -7.14
CA MET A 57 14.96 -2.49 -6.64
C MET A 57 13.84 -2.80 -7.64
N GLY A 58 13.30 -1.80 -8.33
CA GLY A 58 12.23 -1.96 -9.33
C GLY A 58 12.66 -2.65 -10.63
N ALA A 59 13.97 -2.75 -10.87
CA ALA A 59 14.53 -3.45 -12.03
C ALA A 59 14.73 -4.95 -11.78
N LEU A 60 14.62 -5.41 -10.53
CA LEU A 60 14.84 -6.80 -10.15
C LEU A 60 13.58 -7.67 -10.34
N PRO A 61 13.74 -8.97 -10.65
CA PRO A 61 12.61 -9.89 -10.66
C PRO A 61 12.04 -10.11 -9.26
N LEU A 62 10.77 -10.48 -9.18
CA LEU A 62 10.15 -10.86 -7.91
C LEU A 62 10.90 -12.03 -7.27
N GLY A 63 11.21 -11.90 -5.97
CA GLY A 63 11.95 -12.91 -5.21
C GLY A 63 13.47 -12.85 -5.35
N ASP A 64 14.02 -11.86 -6.07
CA ASP A 64 15.47 -11.65 -6.09
C ASP A 64 16.01 -11.37 -4.68
N PRO A 65 17.08 -12.06 -4.23
CA PRO A 65 17.61 -11.89 -2.88
C PRO A 65 18.11 -10.46 -2.60
N GLN A 66 18.50 -9.69 -3.63
CA GLN A 66 19.01 -8.32 -3.47
C GLN A 66 17.93 -7.34 -3.02
N VAL A 67 16.64 -7.63 -3.28
CA VAL A 67 15.50 -6.76 -2.89
C VAL A 67 15.52 -6.46 -1.40
N VAL A 68 15.86 -7.45 -0.56
CA VAL A 68 15.87 -7.29 0.90
C VAL A 68 16.98 -6.35 1.34
N ASP A 69 18.15 -6.39 0.71
CA ASP A 69 19.28 -5.55 1.08
C ASP A 69 19.13 -4.11 0.57
N LEU A 70 18.54 -3.93 -0.61
CA LEU A 70 18.12 -2.62 -1.10
C LEU A 70 17.03 -2.00 -0.22
N MET A 71 16.06 -2.82 0.22
CA MET A 71 15.00 -2.36 1.13
C MET A 71 15.57 -1.88 2.47
N LYS A 72 16.52 -2.61 3.05
CA LYS A 72 17.18 -2.19 4.30
C LYS A 72 17.88 -0.84 4.16
N GLN A 73 18.59 -0.61 3.04
CA GLN A 73 19.26 0.67 2.78
C GLN A 73 18.24 1.80 2.65
N ALA A 74 17.20 1.60 1.83
CA ALA A 74 16.19 2.63 1.61
C ALA A 74 15.34 2.92 2.85
N VAL A 75 14.98 1.91 3.65
CA VAL A 75 14.23 2.11 4.90
C VAL A 75 15.08 2.79 5.98
N THR A 76 16.40 2.62 5.96
CA THR A 76 17.30 3.34 6.87
C THR A 76 17.22 4.85 6.62
N ILE A 77 17.35 5.27 5.35
CA ILE A 77 17.20 6.68 4.96
C ILE A 77 15.81 7.20 5.33
N TRP A 78 14.77 6.44 5.02
CA TRP A 78 13.39 6.82 5.33
C TRP A 78 13.16 6.98 6.84
N ALA A 79 13.71 6.08 7.66
CA ALA A 79 13.59 6.13 9.11
C ALA A 79 14.41 7.27 9.73
N ASP A 80 15.54 7.65 9.14
CA ASP A 80 16.37 8.76 9.60
C ASP A 80 15.74 10.12 9.26
N GLU A 81 15.09 10.24 8.10
CA GLU A 81 14.50 11.51 7.63
C GLU A 81 13.01 11.66 7.97
N LEU A 82 12.32 10.57 8.33
CA LEU A 82 10.91 10.53 8.77
C LEU A 82 9.97 11.34 7.87
N PRO A 83 9.93 11.08 6.55
CA PRO A 83 9.00 11.78 5.66
C PRO A 83 7.53 11.47 5.97
N ASP A 84 7.29 10.33 6.62
CA ASP A 84 6.04 9.96 7.26
C ASP A 84 6.36 9.20 8.56
N ILE A 85 5.47 9.27 9.55
CA ILE A 85 5.68 8.71 10.88
C ILE A 85 4.66 7.58 11.10
N PRO A 86 5.08 6.30 11.04
CA PRO A 86 4.15 5.19 11.16
C PRO A 86 3.74 5.05 12.63
N LEU A 87 2.47 5.29 12.92
CA LEU A 87 1.94 5.25 14.29
C LEU A 87 1.33 3.89 14.64
N VAL A 88 0.42 3.41 13.79
CA VAL A 88 -0.34 2.17 14.00
C VAL A 88 -0.64 1.51 12.68
N GLN A 89 -0.63 0.18 12.65
CA GLN A 89 -1.29 -0.55 11.59
C GLN A 89 -2.79 -0.50 11.84
N THR A 90 -3.54 0.20 10.98
CA THR A 90 -4.97 0.44 11.18
C THR A 90 -5.74 -0.87 11.41
N PRO A 91 -6.31 -1.09 12.61
CA PRO A 91 -7.15 -2.26 12.84
C PRO A 91 -8.49 -2.05 12.12
N VAL A 92 -8.83 -2.96 11.22
CA VAL A 92 -10.11 -2.91 10.51
C VAL A 92 -11.03 -4.00 11.06
N PHE A 93 -12.11 -3.60 11.71
CA PHE A 93 -13.19 -4.52 12.10
C PHE A 93 -14.17 -4.65 10.93
N ILE A 94 -14.33 -5.88 10.44
CA ILE A 94 -15.24 -6.17 9.35
C ILE A 94 -16.34 -7.09 9.89
N LEU A 95 -17.56 -6.60 9.80
CA LEU A 95 -18.76 -7.26 10.30
C LEU A 95 -19.62 -7.62 9.10
N PHE A 96 -20.01 -8.89 9.02
CA PHE A 96 -20.89 -9.38 7.96
C PHE A 96 -22.26 -9.73 8.54
N ASN A 97 -23.31 -9.30 7.85
CA ASN A 97 -24.68 -9.73 8.13
C ASN A 97 -24.96 -11.04 7.39
N THR A 98 -25.34 -12.07 8.12
CA THR A 98 -25.59 -13.42 7.56
C THR A 98 -27.07 -13.76 7.38
N THR A 99 -27.98 -12.79 7.52
CA THR A 99 -29.43 -13.03 7.38
C THR A 99 -29.83 -13.48 5.98
N TYR A 100 -29.20 -12.92 4.93
CA TYR A 100 -29.53 -13.23 3.53
C TYR A 100 -28.37 -13.82 2.72
N TRP A 101 -27.14 -13.56 3.14
CA TRP A 101 -25.94 -13.96 2.42
C TRP A 101 -24.97 -14.68 3.36
N THR A 102 -24.43 -15.79 2.88
CA THR A 102 -23.43 -16.61 3.56
C THR A 102 -22.17 -16.72 2.70
N ASN A 103 -21.18 -17.49 3.18
CA ASN A 103 -19.88 -17.66 2.52
C ASN A 103 -19.04 -16.38 2.45
N TRP A 104 -19.25 -15.45 3.39
CA TRP A 104 -18.33 -14.32 3.60
C TRP A 104 -16.92 -14.82 3.95
N PRO A 105 -15.87 -14.08 3.57
CA PRO A 105 -14.51 -14.44 3.92
C PRO A 105 -14.31 -14.35 5.43
N THR A 106 -13.78 -15.41 6.03
CA THR A 106 -13.40 -15.47 7.44
C THR A 106 -11.96 -15.94 7.56
N LYS A 107 -11.43 -16.01 8.79
CA LYS A 107 -10.11 -16.62 9.02
C LYS A 107 -10.06 -18.07 8.54
N GLU A 108 -11.12 -18.83 8.74
CA GLU A 108 -11.26 -20.23 8.33
C GLU A 108 -11.65 -20.37 6.85
N ASN A 109 -12.29 -19.35 6.28
CA ASN A 109 -12.71 -19.28 4.88
C ASN A 109 -11.98 -18.15 4.13
N ASN A 110 -10.64 -18.21 4.11
CA ASN A 110 -9.77 -17.12 3.66
C ASN A 110 -9.51 -17.13 2.14
N TYR A 111 -10.57 -17.11 1.33
CA TYR A 111 -10.45 -17.13 -0.14
C TYR A 111 -10.06 -15.75 -0.72
N ILE A 112 -10.31 -14.66 0.01
CA ILE A 112 -9.94 -13.29 -0.37
C ILE A 112 -9.90 -12.41 0.89
N GLN A 113 -9.17 -11.29 0.82
CA GLN A 113 -9.21 -10.29 1.88
C GLN A 113 -10.63 -9.73 2.09
N PRO A 114 -11.05 -9.51 3.35
CA PRO A 114 -12.45 -9.26 3.71
C PRO A 114 -13.05 -7.88 3.42
N PRO A 115 -12.32 -6.76 3.21
CA PRO A 115 -12.99 -5.48 2.97
C PRO A 115 -13.91 -5.53 1.75
N SER A 116 -15.08 -4.90 1.83
CA SER A 116 -16.09 -4.94 0.75
C SER A 116 -15.97 -3.74 -0.20
N HIS A 117 -14.74 -3.32 -0.51
CA HIS A 117 -14.45 -2.17 -1.39
C HIS A 117 -13.31 -2.50 -2.36
N TRP A 118 -13.07 -1.65 -3.35
CA TRP A 118 -12.08 -1.84 -4.43
C TRP A 118 -12.28 -3.14 -5.23
N GLU A 119 -11.27 -3.54 -6.00
CA GLU A 119 -11.35 -4.61 -6.99
C GLU A 119 -11.57 -6.02 -6.39
N HIS A 120 -11.17 -6.23 -5.14
CA HIS A 120 -11.28 -7.55 -4.49
C HIS A 120 -12.71 -7.91 -4.08
N PHE A 121 -13.61 -6.92 -3.98
CA PHE A 121 -15.01 -7.18 -3.62
C PHE A 121 -15.75 -7.99 -4.69
N LEU A 122 -15.37 -7.87 -5.97
CA LEU A 122 -15.97 -8.68 -7.04
C LEU A 122 -15.81 -10.18 -6.76
N ARG A 123 -14.65 -10.58 -6.21
CA ARG A 123 -14.40 -11.98 -5.84
C ARG A 123 -15.26 -12.42 -4.66
N GLN A 124 -15.52 -11.56 -3.69
CA GLN A 124 -16.48 -11.87 -2.62
C GLN A 124 -17.87 -12.07 -3.22
N LEU A 125 -18.32 -11.14 -4.06
CA LEU A 125 -19.67 -11.15 -4.63
C LEU A 125 -20.00 -12.45 -5.38
N VAL A 126 -19.05 -12.99 -6.16
CA VAL A 126 -19.26 -14.24 -6.91
C VAL A 126 -19.18 -15.50 -6.03
N GLU A 127 -18.63 -15.39 -4.83
CA GLU A 127 -18.53 -16.48 -3.86
C GLU A 127 -19.69 -16.48 -2.87
N LEU A 128 -20.38 -15.35 -2.66
CA LEU A 128 -21.53 -15.26 -1.76
C LEU A 128 -22.66 -16.22 -2.18
N LYS A 129 -23.32 -16.78 -1.17
CA LYS A 129 -24.43 -17.71 -1.37
C LYS A 129 -25.68 -17.21 -0.63
N PRO A 130 -26.88 -17.39 -1.18
CA PRO A 130 -28.11 -17.20 -0.41
C PRO A 130 -28.06 -18.01 0.88
N ALA A 131 -28.60 -17.45 1.97
CA ALA A 131 -28.73 -18.15 3.24
C ALA A 131 -29.83 -19.24 3.25
N GLN A 132 -30.63 -19.32 2.18
CA GLN A 132 -31.75 -20.25 1.96
C GLN A 132 -31.75 -20.79 0.53
#